data_AF-A0A7X8SKW2-F1
#
_entry.id   AF-A0A7X8SKW2-F1
#
_cell.length_a   1.000
_cell.length_b   1.000
_cell.length_c   1.000
_cell.angle_alpha   90.00
_cell.angle_beta   90.00
_cell.angle_gamma   90.00
#
_symmetry.space_group_name_H-M   'P 1'
#
loop_
_entity.id
_entity.type
_entity.pdbx_description
1 polymer ?
#
loop_
_entity_poly.entity_id
_entity_poly.type
_entity_poly.pdbx_seq_one_letter_code
_entity_poly.pdbx_strand_id
1 'polypeptide(L)'
;MKKLTLTLFSFFSFVVLQSFVIKPTNISDQSLAAIVGLNFKGDAAKDLINDYLQVINEDNVDYIFNPQNKELVLYLKNGLNNVEVKDFTITSHITNINFEVNNSILLHVSYYNNSDEILLIRAKQYDEFFGEEVRVITEI
;
A
#
# COMPACT_ATOMS: atom_id res chain seq x y z
N MET A 1 50.09 -1.55 -38.53
CA MET A 1 48.63 -1.73 -38.39
C MET A 1 48.34 -2.22 -36.97
N LYS A 2 47.92 -1.34 -36.07
CA LYS A 2 47.64 -1.69 -34.66
C LYS A 2 46.18 -2.17 -34.56
N LYS A 3 45.98 -3.38 -34.08
CA LYS A 3 44.65 -3.97 -33.85
C LYS A 3 44.05 -3.35 -32.58
N LEU A 4 42.93 -2.65 -32.72
CA LEU A 4 42.16 -2.10 -31.61
C LEU A 4 41.17 -3.19 -31.16
N THR A 5 41.48 -3.87 -30.07
CA THR A 5 40.54 -4.80 -29.41
C THR A 5 39.50 -4.00 -28.63
N LEU A 6 38.27 -3.99 -29.14
CA LEU A 6 37.10 -3.41 -28.49
C LEU A 6 36.62 -4.38 -27.40
N THR A 7 36.94 -4.10 -26.14
CA THR A 7 36.46 -4.87 -25.00
C THR A 7 35.02 -4.44 -24.67
N LEU A 8 34.06 -5.33 -24.95
CA LEU A 8 32.65 -5.14 -24.67
C LEU A 8 32.41 -5.26 -23.16
N PHE A 9 32.23 -4.14 -22.47
CA PHE A 9 31.78 -4.13 -21.07
C PHE A 9 30.31 -4.53 -21.02
N SER A 10 30.02 -5.79 -20.68
CA SER A 10 28.68 -6.23 -20.33
C SER A 10 28.35 -5.72 -18.93
N PHE A 11 27.54 -4.66 -18.86
CA PHE A 11 26.95 -4.17 -17.62
C PHE A 11 25.75 -5.05 -17.30
N PHE A 12 25.97 -6.15 -16.56
CA PHE A 12 24.89 -6.92 -15.95
C PHE A 12 24.33 -6.11 -14.78
N SER A 13 23.31 -5.28 -15.05
CA SER A 13 22.51 -4.68 -13.99
C SER A 13 21.70 -5.78 -13.31
N PHE A 14 22.19 -6.26 -12.16
CA PHE A 14 21.41 -7.05 -11.23
C PHE A 14 20.26 -6.19 -10.72
N VAL A 15 19.07 -6.35 -11.31
CA VAL A 15 17.84 -5.82 -10.72
C VAL A 15 17.56 -6.65 -9.48
N VAL A 16 17.93 -6.14 -8.32
CA VAL A 16 17.56 -6.73 -7.03
C VAL A 16 16.06 -6.52 -6.86
N LEU A 17 15.27 -7.53 -7.23
CA LEU A 17 13.87 -7.62 -6.82
C LEU A 17 13.85 -7.85 -5.31
N GLN A 18 13.86 -6.78 -4.51
CA GLN A 18 13.54 -6.89 -3.09
C GLN A 18 12.05 -7.23 -2.99
N SER A 19 11.75 -8.50 -2.70
CA SER A 19 10.42 -8.91 -2.27
C SER A 19 10.17 -8.30 -0.90
N PHE A 20 9.29 -7.29 -0.84
CA PHE A 20 8.80 -6.77 0.42
C PHE A 20 7.85 -7.81 1.00
N VAL A 21 8.32 -8.55 2.00
CA VAL A 21 7.49 -9.44 2.81
C VAL A 21 6.90 -8.59 3.92
N ILE A 22 5.58 -8.51 3.97
CA ILE A 22 4.86 -7.87 5.08
C ILE A 22 5.26 -8.61 6.36
N LYS A 23 5.59 -7.88 7.42
CA LYS A 23 5.99 -8.53 8.67
C LYS A 23 4.76 -9.18 9.30
N PRO A 24 4.79 -10.49 9.65
CA PRO A 24 3.66 -11.18 10.26
C PRO A 24 3.14 -10.50 11.55
N THR A 25 4.02 -9.77 12.23
CA THR A 25 3.68 -9.00 13.44
C THR A 25 2.63 -7.93 13.21
N ASN A 26 2.49 -7.40 11.99
CA ASN A 26 1.64 -6.24 11.72
C ASN A 26 0.16 -6.61 11.48
N ILE A 27 -0.13 -7.89 11.20
CA ILE A 27 -1.50 -8.38 10.92
C ILE A 27 -2.08 -9.24 12.07
N SER A 28 -1.40 -9.30 13.22
CA SER A 28 -1.91 -10.04 14.39
C SER A 28 -3.08 -9.31 15.05
N ASP A 29 -3.98 -10.06 15.69
CA ASP A 29 -5.12 -9.51 16.43
C ASP A 29 -4.69 -8.46 17.47
N GLN A 30 -3.65 -8.78 18.25
CA GLN A 30 -3.13 -7.87 19.27
C GLN A 30 -2.59 -6.56 18.66
N SER A 31 -1.88 -6.65 17.53
CA SER A 31 -1.30 -5.48 16.86
C SER A 31 -2.38 -4.60 16.26
N LEU A 32 -3.36 -5.21 15.57
CA LEU A 32 -4.47 -4.47 14.96
C LEU A 32 -5.38 -3.84 16.02
N ALA A 33 -5.71 -4.57 17.08
CA ALA A 33 -6.48 -4.04 18.19
C ALA A 33 -5.81 -2.84 18.88
N ALA A 34 -4.48 -2.76 18.86
CA ALA A 34 -3.74 -1.63 19.45
C ALA A 34 -3.79 -0.35 18.61
N ILE A 35 -4.09 -0.44 17.30
CA ILE A 35 -4.06 0.71 16.37
C ILE A 35 -5.43 1.12 15.83
N VAL A 36 -6.47 0.29 16.02
CA VAL A 36 -7.83 0.61 15.57
C VAL A 36 -8.37 1.85 16.25
N GLY A 37 -8.99 2.73 15.45
CA GLY A 37 -9.51 4.03 15.86
C GLY A 37 -8.43 5.10 16.09
N LEU A 38 -7.14 4.77 15.95
CA LEU A 38 -6.07 5.76 16.01
C LEU A 38 -5.93 6.46 14.65
N ASN A 39 -5.78 7.78 14.69
CA ASN A 39 -5.56 8.62 13.53
C ASN A 39 -4.10 9.05 13.45
N PHE A 40 -3.40 8.55 12.44
CA PHE A 40 -2.00 8.82 12.14
C PHE A 40 -1.89 9.95 11.13
N LYS A 41 -0.85 10.79 11.25
CA LYS A 41 -0.69 11.99 10.42
C LYS A 41 0.72 12.10 9.84
N GLY A 42 0.82 12.69 8.65
CA GLY A 42 2.10 12.94 7.97
C GLY A 42 2.91 11.65 7.78
N ASP A 43 4.20 11.67 8.11
CA ASP A 43 5.09 10.52 7.94
C ASP A 43 4.61 9.26 8.68
N ALA A 44 3.98 9.41 9.86
CA ALA A 44 3.43 8.27 10.58
C ALA A 44 2.26 7.59 9.82
N ALA A 45 1.49 8.36 9.05
CA ALA A 45 0.45 7.82 8.18
C ALA A 45 1.05 7.02 7.01
N LYS A 46 2.17 7.52 6.46
CA LYS A 46 2.93 6.85 5.39
C LYS A 46 3.57 5.56 5.89
N ASP A 47 4.19 5.60 7.05
CA ASP A 47 4.80 4.43 7.69
C ASP A 47 3.74 3.35 7.96
N LEU A 48 2.57 3.74 8.47
CA LEU A 48 1.46 2.82 8.67
C LEU A 48 1.03 2.15 7.37
N ILE A 49 0.80 2.90 6.28
CA ILE A 49 0.42 2.27 5.00
C ILE A 49 1.56 1.43 4.44
N ASN A 50 2.82 1.84 4.63
CA ASN A 50 4.01 1.08 4.21
C ASN A 50 4.16 -0.27 4.93
N ASP A 51 3.57 -0.44 6.11
CA ASP A 51 3.55 -1.73 6.80
C ASP A 51 2.68 -2.77 6.09
N TYR A 52 1.75 -2.33 5.23
CA TYR A 52 0.71 -3.15 4.59
C TYR A 52 0.79 -3.14 3.05
N LEU A 53 1.20 -2.01 2.47
CA LEU A 53 1.32 -1.72 1.05
C LEU A 53 2.64 -0.99 0.79
N GLN A 54 2.89 -0.52 -0.43
CA GLN A 54 4.08 0.27 -0.75
C GLN A 54 3.70 1.70 -1.10
N VAL A 55 4.20 2.68 -0.35
CA VAL A 55 4.05 4.12 -0.61
C VAL A 55 5.33 4.65 -1.26
N ILE A 56 5.17 5.34 -2.39
CA ILE A 56 6.24 6.08 -3.08
C ILE A 56 5.81 7.55 -3.17
N ASN A 57 6.67 8.46 -2.73
CA ASN A 57 6.43 9.89 -2.81
C ASN A 57 7.24 10.51 -3.97
N GLU A 58 6.58 11.30 -4.81
CA GLU A 58 7.21 12.15 -5.83
C GLU A 58 6.55 13.54 -5.81
N ASP A 59 7.32 14.59 -5.51
CA ASP A 59 6.87 16.00 -5.56
C ASP A 59 5.51 16.29 -4.90
N ASN A 60 5.31 15.79 -3.68
CA ASN A 60 4.06 15.87 -2.87
C ASN A 60 2.90 14.98 -3.34
N VAL A 61 3.09 14.17 -4.37
CA VAL A 61 2.16 13.11 -4.75
C VAL A 61 2.58 11.82 -4.07
N ASP A 62 1.64 11.16 -3.39
CA ASP A 62 1.88 9.83 -2.83
C ASP A 62 1.17 8.78 -3.67
N TYR A 63 1.94 7.78 -4.11
CA TYR A 63 1.47 6.63 -4.86
C TYR A 63 1.51 5.38 -3.98
N ILE A 64 0.38 4.70 -3.86
CA ILE A 64 0.22 3.48 -3.08
C ILE A 64 0.11 2.30 -4.04
N PHE A 65 0.99 1.32 -3.89
CA PHE A 65 1.09 0.14 -4.72
C PHE A 65 0.89 -1.13 -3.92
N ASN A 66 0.40 -2.16 -4.60
CA ASN A 66 0.53 -3.52 -4.12
C ASN A 66 2.01 -3.95 -4.20
N PRO A 67 2.69 -4.25 -3.08
CA PRO A 67 4.11 -4.58 -3.08
C PRO A 67 4.44 -5.87 -3.83
N GLN A 68 3.48 -6.80 -3.97
CA GLN A 68 3.68 -8.13 -4.54
C GLN A 68 3.61 -8.14 -6.07
N ASN A 69 2.69 -7.38 -6.67
CA ASN A 69 2.50 -7.34 -8.12
C ASN A 69 2.79 -5.97 -8.77
N LYS A 70 3.12 -4.94 -7.96
CA LYS A 70 3.41 -3.56 -8.38
C LYS A 70 2.25 -2.81 -9.04
N GLU A 71 1.02 -3.29 -8.85
CA GLU A 71 -0.18 -2.61 -9.31
C GLU A 71 -0.43 -1.32 -8.49
N LEU A 72 -0.75 -0.23 -9.19
CA LEU A 72 -1.15 1.02 -8.55
C LEU A 72 -2.55 0.86 -7.95
N VAL A 73 -2.66 1.11 -6.65
CA VAL A 73 -3.91 1.03 -5.89
C VAL A 73 -4.58 2.40 -5.83
N LEU A 74 -3.81 3.42 -5.45
CA LEU A 74 -4.30 4.76 -5.18
C LEU A 74 -3.17 5.76 -5.40
N TYR A 75 -3.44 6.90 -6.02
CA TYR A 75 -2.55 8.04 -6.00
C TYR A 75 -3.25 9.26 -5.40
N LEU A 76 -2.54 10.00 -4.56
CA LEU A 76 -3.06 11.11 -3.76
C LEU A 76 -2.33 12.38 -4.18
N LYS A 77 -3.07 13.32 -4.79
CA LYS A 77 -2.47 14.52 -5.41
C LYS A 77 -1.83 15.46 -4.40
N ASN A 78 -2.36 15.47 -3.18
CA ASN A 78 -1.90 16.30 -2.07
C ASN A 78 -1.20 15.47 -0.99
N GLY A 79 -0.72 14.29 -1.35
CA GLY A 79 -0.06 13.37 -0.45
C GLY A 79 -1.00 12.67 0.54
N LEU A 80 -0.43 11.70 1.25
CA LEU A 80 -1.03 10.96 2.33
C LEU A 80 -0.87 11.76 3.62
N ASN A 81 -1.92 12.46 4.01
CA ASN A 81 -1.90 13.39 5.15
C ASN A 81 -2.40 12.74 6.44
N ASN A 82 -3.41 11.86 6.33
CA ASN A 82 -3.95 11.13 7.47
C ASN A 82 -4.42 9.73 7.09
N VAL A 83 -4.31 8.81 8.04
CA VAL A 83 -4.82 7.44 7.95
C VAL A 83 -5.39 7.03 9.31
N GLU A 84 -6.59 6.49 9.31
CA GLU A 84 -7.20 5.84 10.47
C GLU A 84 -7.49 4.37 10.13
N VAL A 85 -7.20 3.46 11.07
CA VAL A 85 -7.66 2.08 10.96
C VAL A 85 -9.09 2.02 11.50
N LYS A 86 -10.10 1.92 10.62
CA LYS A 86 -11.52 1.95 11.01
C LYS A 86 -11.95 0.68 11.71
N ASP A 87 -11.61 -0.45 11.10
CA ASP A 87 -11.91 -1.77 11.61
C ASP A 87 -10.97 -2.81 11.00
N PHE A 88 -11.03 -4.00 11.57
CA PHE A 88 -10.40 -5.18 11.03
C PHE A 88 -11.26 -6.41 11.36
N THR A 89 -11.09 -7.48 10.59
CA THR A 89 -11.74 -8.77 10.87
C THR A 89 -10.77 -9.90 10.54
N ILE A 90 -10.48 -10.73 11.53
CA ILE A 90 -9.63 -11.92 11.39
C ILE A 90 -10.53 -13.16 11.40
N THR A 91 -10.37 -14.00 10.38
CA THR A 91 -10.97 -15.33 10.29
C THR A 91 -9.86 -16.39 10.44
N SER A 92 -10.18 -17.68 10.29
CA SER A 92 -9.16 -18.74 10.29
C SER A 92 -8.17 -18.65 9.13
N HIS A 93 -8.54 -17.99 8.01
CA HIS A 93 -7.73 -17.97 6.78
C HIS A 93 -7.35 -16.57 6.32
N ILE A 94 -8.18 -15.57 6.62
CA ILE A 94 -8.09 -14.23 6.03
C ILE A 94 -8.16 -13.17 7.12
N THR A 95 -7.32 -12.15 6.98
CA THR A 95 -7.38 -10.90 7.74
C THR A 95 -7.80 -9.78 6.81
N ASN A 96 -8.84 -9.04 7.19
CA ASN A 96 -9.32 -7.86 6.48
C ASN A 96 -9.02 -6.63 7.32
N ILE A 97 -8.55 -5.56 6.70
CA ILE A 97 -8.26 -4.28 7.35
C ILE A 97 -8.88 -3.16 6.51
N ASN A 98 -9.60 -2.26 7.17
CA ASN A 98 -10.21 -1.09 6.54
C ASN A 98 -9.52 0.18 7.06
N PHE A 99 -8.88 0.90 6.15
CA PHE A 99 -8.27 2.20 6.42
C PHE A 99 -9.16 3.31 5.87
N GLU A 100 -9.30 4.40 6.62
CA GLU A 100 -9.78 5.68 6.10
C GLU A 100 -8.57 6.55 5.80
N VAL A 101 -8.40 6.87 4.53
CA VAL A 101 -7.30 7.65 3.97
C VAL A 101 -7.81 9.05 3.66
N ASN A 102 -7.08 10.07 4.13
CA ASN A 102 -7.40 11.48 3.91
C ASN A 102 -8.84 11.89 4.32
N ASN A 103 -9.47 11.17 5.25
CA ASN A 103 -10.86 11.34 5.72
C ASN A 103 -11.96 11.17 4.65
N SER A 104 -11.65 10.59 3.48
CA SER A 104 -12.63 10.47 2.39
C SER A 104 -12.55 9.14 1.63
N ILE A 105 -11.41 8.46 1.66
CA ILE A 105 -11.19 7.24 0.91
C ILE A 105 -11.16 6.05 1.87
N LEU A 106 -12.05 5.08 1.65
CA LEU A 106 -12.00 3.79 2.31
C LEU A 106 -11.08 2.86 1.51
N LEU A 107 -9.93 2.53 2.08
CA LEU A 107 -8.96 1.58 1.54
C LEU A 107 -9.06 0.25 2.28
N HIS A 108 -9.57 -0.77 1.60
CA HIS A 108 -9.69 -2.13 2.09
C HIS A 108 -8.52 -2.98 1.64
N VAL A 109 -7.91 -3.73 2.55
CA VAL A 109 -6.88 -4.72 2.24
C VAL A 109 -7.17 -6.06 2.91
N SER A 110 -7.08 -7.14 2.15
CA SER A 110 -7.25 -8.52 2.64
C SER A 110 -5.99 -9.34 2.43
N TYR A 111 -5.63 -10.16 3.42
CA TYR A 111 -4.45 -11.03 3.43
C TYR A 111 -4.80 -12.46 3.77
N TYR A 112 -4.03 -13.42 3.25
CA TYR A 112 -4.00 -14.78 3.77
C TYR A 112 -3.14 -14.85 5.05
N ASN A 113 -3.71 -15.37 6.15
CA ASN A 113 -3.05 -15.39 7.46
C ASN A 113 -1.79 -16.28 7.54
N ASN A 114 -1.62 -17.20 6.59
CA ASN A 114 -0.54 -18.18 6.61
C ASN A 114 0.65 -17.79 5.71
N SER A 115 0.46 -16.90 4.76
CA SER A 115 1.47 -16.48 3.78
C SER A 115 1.70 -14.98 3.74
N ASP A 116 0.84 -14.20 4.42
CA ASP A 116 0.77 -12.75 4.35
C ASP A 116 0.55 -12.23 2.92
N GLU A 117 0.07 -13.11 2.03
CA GLU A 117 -0.21 -12.74 0.64
C GLU A 117 -1.47 -11.88 0.54
N ILE A 118 -1.36 -10.80 -0.21
CA ILE A 118 -2.49 -9.92 -0.49
C ILE A 118 -3.46 -10.64 -1.41
N LEU A 119 -4.66 -10.88 -0.89
CA LEU A 119 -5.77 -11.43 -1.66
C LEU A 119 -6.48 -10.33 -2.45
N LEU A 120 -6.69 -9.16 -1.82
CA LEU A 120 -7.50 -8.11 -2.39
C LEU A 120 -7.11 -6.74 -1.85
N ILE A 121 -7.12 -5.74 -2.75
CA ILE A 121 -7.04 -4.33 -2.38
C ILE A 121 -8.16 -3.58 -3.11
N ARG A 122 -8.89 -2.70 -2.41
CA ARG A 122 -9.91 -1.83 -3.02
C ARG A 122 -9.92 -0.48 -2.33
N ALA A 123 -9.83 0.59 -3.12
CA ALA A 123 -10.11 1.93 -2.65
C ALA A 123 -11.49 2.38 -3.15
N LYS A 124 -12.25 3.02 -2.27
CA LYS A 124 -13.56 3.59 -2.57
C LYS A 124 -13.69 4.98 -1.98
N GLN A 125 -14.51 5.82 -2.60
CA GLN A 125 -14.89 7.13 -2.08
C GLN A 125 -16.38 7.33 -2.33
N TYR A 126 -17.06 8.03 -1.42
CA TYR A 126 -18.46 8.42 -1.63
C TYR A 126 -18.53 9.48 -2.73
N ASP A 127 -19.34 9.22 -3.75
CA ASP A 127 -19.60 10.15 -4.84
C ASP A 127 -21.01 10.75 -4.67
N GLU A 128 -21.07 12.07 -4.45
CA GLU A 128 -22.34 12.78 -4.26
C GLU A 128 -23.26 12.73 -5.49
N PHE A 129 -22.70 12.60 -6.70
CA PHE A 129 -23.47 12.54 -7.93
C PHE A 129 -24.23 11.22 -8.05
N PHE A 130 -23.60 10.11 -7.67
CA PHE A 130 -24.22 8.78 -7.69
C PHE A 130 -24.94 8.42 -6.38
N GLY A 131 -24.62 9.12 -5.28
CA GLY A 131 -25.19 8.85 -3.96
C GLY A 131 -24.71 7.53 -3.35
N GLU A 132 -23.54 7.04 -3.77
CA GLU A 132 -23.00 5.74 -3.37
C GLU A 132 -21.45 5.76 -3.31
N GLU A 133 -20.87 4.72 -2.70
CA GLU A 133 -19.43 4.50 -2.76
C GLU A 133 -19.02 3.91 -4.10
N VAL A 134 -18.14 4.62 -4.82
CA VAL A 134 -17.56 4.16 -6.08
C VAL A 134 -16.09 3.78 -5.90
N ARG A 135 -15.59 2.86 -6.74
CA ARG A 135 -14.16 2.54 -6.73
C ARG A 135 -13.34 3.69 -7.28
N VAL A 136 -12.23 3.98 -6.63
CA VAL A 136 -11.33 5.07 -7.03
C VAL A 136 -9.89 4.60 -7.12
N ILE A 137 -9.13 5.27 -8.00
CA ILE A 137 -7.66 5.23 -8.03
C ILE A 137 -7.05 6.59 -7.68
N THR A 138 -7.89 7.60 -7.46
CA THR A 138 -7.56 8.98 -7.05
C THR A 138 -8.76 9.61 -6.34
N GLU A 139 -8.48 10.61 -5.52
CA GLU A 139 -9.49 11.49 -4.92
C GLU A 139 -10.41 12.08 -6.01
N ILE A 140 -11.73 11.95 -5.80
CA ILE A 140 -12.81 12.63 -6.55
C ILE A 140 -13.02 14.04 -5.98
#